data_AF-A0A2R6WVF8-F1
#
_entry.id   AF-A0A2R6WVF8-F1
#
_cell.length_a   1.000
_cell.length_b   1.000
_cell.length_c   1.000
_cell.angle_alpha   90.00
_cell.angle_beta   90.00
_cell.angle_gamma   90.00
#
_symmetry.space_group_name_H-M   'P 1'
#
loop_
_entity.id
_entity.type
_entity.pdbx_description
1 polymer ?
#
loop_
_entity_poly.entity_id
_entity_poly.type
_entity_poly.pdbx_seq_one_letter_code
_entity_poly.pdbx_strand_id
1 'polypeptide(L)'
;MRGCSIRAIWILNRTSKLVFSRRFPTVERQWQQACRKLEEDAVPNTPGMKYLPIPMDSQLIQAFLDRKQREGTVAGCGIRTPHSEEGSDSWLDELITRHVISLQLEGNEGSGMLWPVVLHMSGTYQILVLPLVEPRHLLTYEDLCHRIDCGGAATGEDTEAASSLSTILLDLPCITGSLALAQVLGEVVTGEVAEPEMYINTASTMGGLLDTLAGGMGLSSIGAGISGIGARAKPVTVPVAAAATAVAAAAATATSAIVHHGGKGLGKSDKDALRSFISSAMPFGTPLDLNPMSLLTVRSTGFTSQDVPHPELRQPAWKPYLYRGKPKMLFTVHEVVTAALYDRDNVADVITLGGQILCRADLEGLPDITLPIHCPSSGQPHAVTFHPCAQVPEQGPDRLTVTFSPPLGNFVLARYTALPSVVKPPLKGFYQLSMVSKNEGAFLIRMKLMEGWKPPLSLDNCSLTIPFPRRRILAVDGVPSYGQLVTTEHAIEWKIVVTGRGHSSKHNEVTFSGTVKFAPESTSGRVSQYATADPYEESDGEGDAQNTNFEGAEAGDGGADPADWEEPFCWGAYNYAKASLKILGGTMSGISIDPKSVSIYPQIAKPPCDFSAQVISGEYIFWNSLGRYPYTAV
;
A
#
# COMPACT_ATOMS: atom_id res chain seq x y z
N MET A 1 11.63 19.25 8.81
CA MET A 1 10.18 19.37 8.57
C MET A 1 9.59 20.47 9.47
N ARG A 2 9.59 21.73 9.02
CA ARG A 2 8.63 22.71 9.56
C ARG A 2 7.37 22.49 8.72
N GLY A 3 6.36 21.79 9.24
CA GLY A 3 5.14 21.56 8.43
C GLY A 3 4.20 20.44 8.85
N CYS A 4 4.56 19.57 9.80
CA CYS A 4 3.63 18.56 10.32
C CYS A 4 3.70 18.51 11.84
N SER A 5 2.63 18.95 12.50
CA SER A 5 2.38 18.76 13.93
C SER A 5 1.02 18.11 14.08
N ILE A 6 0.85 17.23 15.05
CA ILE A 6 -0.34 16.41 15.24
C ILE A 6 -1.05 16.83 16.51
N ARG A 7 -2.33 17.16 16.39
CA ARG A 7 -3.20 17.52 17.53
C ARG A 7 -3.64 16.27 18.28
N ALA A 8 -4.07 15.23 17.56
CA ALA A 8 -4.54 13.98 18.15
C ALA A 8 -4.48 12.78 17.18
N ILE A 9 -4.51 11.58 17.77
CA ILE A 9 -4.48 10.28 17.09
C ILE A 9 -5.54 9.40 17.74
N TRP A 10 -6.30 8.65 16.94
CA TRP A 10 -7.21 7.61 17.39
C TRP A 10 -7.03 6.34 16.56
N ILE A 11 -7.13 5.18 17.20
CA ILE A 11 -7.08 3.88 16.54
C ILE A 11 -8.32 3.11 16.93
N LEU A 12 -9.09 2.70 15.93
CA LEU A 12 -10.30 1.91 16.06
C LEU A 12 -10.03 0.51 15.49
N ASN A 13 -10.70 -0.50 16.05
CA ASN A 13 -10.66 -1.86 15.49
C ASN A 13 -11.69 -2.04 14.35
N ARG A 14 -11.82 -3.26 13.83
CA ARG A 14 -12.75 -3.61 12.75
C ARG A 14 -14.21 -3.29 13.05
N THR A 15 -14.60 -3.32 14.33
CA THR A 15 -15.95 -2.98 14.79
C THR A 15 -16.10 -1.50 15.11
N SER A 16 -15.16 -0.65 14.66
CA SER A 16 -15.12 0.79 14.93
C SER A 16 -15.15 1.14 16.43
N LYS A 17 -14.62 0.24 17.28
CA LYS A 17 -14.41 0.50 18.70
C LYS A 17 -13.02 1.09 18.91
N LEU A 18 -12.95 2.20 19.65
CA LEU A 18 -11.68 2.83 20.02
C LEU A 18 -10.83 1.89 20.88
N VAL A 19 -9.61 1.61 20.43
CA VAL A 19 -8.62 0.78 21.15
C VAL A 19 -7.47 1.59 21.71
N PHE A 20 -7.18 2.75 21.11
CA PHE A 20 -6.11 3.66 21.53
C PHE A 20 -6.42 5.10 21.12
N SER A 21 -6.10 6.07 21.99
CA SER A 21 -6.14 7.50 21.68
C SER A 21 -4.94 8.22 22.28
N ARG A 22 -4.46 9.26 21.59
CA ARG A 22 -3.39 10.16 22.06
C ARG A 22 -3.71 11.59 21.66
N ARG A 23 -3.65 12.52 22.61
CA ARG A 23 -3.79 13.96 22.39
C ARG A 23 -2.46 14.65 22.69
N PHE A 24 -2.16 15.74 21.97
CA PHE A 24 -0.95 16.54 22.15
C PHE A 24 -1.30 17.97 22.58
N PRO A 25 -1.36 18.24 23.90
CA PRO A 25 -1.78 19.56 24.42
C PRO A 25 -0.94 20.73 23.91
N THR A 26 0.36 20.52 23.66
CA THR A 26 1.26 21.53 23.11
C THR A 26 0.79 22.03 21.74
N VAL A 27 0.41 21.10 20.86
CA VAL A 27 -0.07 21.40 19.51
C VAL A 27 -1.48 21.98 19.56
N GLU A 28 -2.33 21.47 20.45
CA GLU A 28 -3.68 22.02 20.64
C GLU A 28 -3.66 23.49 21.09
N ARG A 29 -2.72 23.84 21.97
CA ARG A 29 -2.53 25.24 22.38
C ARG A 29 -2.09 26.14 21.22
N GLN A 30 -1.27 25.64 20.30
CA GLN A 30 -0.88 26.37 19.09
C GLN A 30 -2.10 26.60 18.18
N TRP A 31 -2.92 25.57 17.97
CA TRP A 31 -4.18 25.69 17.23
C TRP A 31 -5.12 26.73 17.85
N GLN A 32 -5.31 26.68 19.18
CA GLN A 32 -6.13 27.65 19.90
C GLN A 32 -5.63 29.09 19.70
N GLN A 33 -4.32 29.31 19.75
CA GLN A 33 -3.73 30.63 19.49
C GLN A 33 -3.93 31.08 18.05
N ALA A 34 -3.81 30.17 17.08
CA ALA A 34 -4.04 30.49 15.67
C ALA A 34 -5.50 30.88 15.41
N CYS A 35 -6.47 30.17 16.00
CA CYS A 35 -7.89 30.52 15.88
C CYS A 35 -8.17 31.91 16.45
N ARG A 36 -7.66 32.23 17.65
CA ARG A 36 -7.83 33.55 18.27
C ARG A 36 -7.25 34.68 17.44
N LYS A 37 -6.06 34.48 16.86
CA LYS A 37 -5.46 35.48 15.97
C LYS A 37 -6.33 35.75 14.74
N LEU A 38 -6.87 34.70 14.11
CA LEU A 38 -7.75 34.85 12.97
C LEU A 38 -9.06 35.57 13.35
N GLU A 39 -9.58 35.31 14.55
CA GLU A 39 -10.75 35.99 15.09
C GLU A 39 -10.47 37.48 15.38
N GLU A 40 -9.28 37.82 15.88
CA GLU A 40 -8.82 39.20 16.10
C GLU A 40 -8.59 39.97 14.78
N ASP A 41 -8.10 39.30 13.75
CA ASP A 41 -7.82 39.87 12.42
C ASP A 41 -9.07 39.98 11.53
N ALA A 42 -10.22 39.40 11.95
CA ALA A 42 -11.43 39.35 11.16
C ALA A 42 -12.12 40.72 11.02
N VAL A 43 -12.65 41.00 9.83
CA VAL A 43 -13.47 42.20 9.58
C VAL A 43 -14.78 42.10 10.38
N PRO A 44 -15.26 43.19 11.01
CA PRO A 44 -16.55 43.17 11.70
C PRO A 44 -17.68 42.75 10.74
N ASN A 45 -18.48 41.75 11.17
CA ASN A 45 -19.58 41.08 10.44
C ASN A 45 -19.24 39.91 9.51
N THR A 46 -17.98 39.48 9.44
CA THR A 46 -17.66 38.15 8.86
C THR A 46 -17.80 37.07 9.94
N PRO A 47 -18.38 35.89 9.65
CA PRO A 47 -18.37 34.78 10.61
C PRO A 47 -16.93 34.38 10.91
N GLY A 48 -16.43 34.81 12.07
CA GLY A 48 -15.08 34.50 12.54
C GLY A 48 -14.96 33.04 12.96
N MET A 49 -13.77 32.47 12.82
CA MET A 49 -13.53 31.08 13.21
C MET A 49 -13.54 30.91 14.73
N LYS A 50 -14.60 30.28 15.26
CA LYS A 50 -14.65 29.91 16.68
C LYS A 50 -13.73 28.71 16.94
N TYR A 51 -12.88 28.83 17.96
CA TYR A 51 -12.05 27.71 18.40
C TYR A 51 -12.91 26.53 18.86
N LEU A 52 -12.72 25.37 18.21
CA LEU A 52 -13.32 24.09 18.59
C LEU A 52 -12.27 23.20 19.28
N PRO A 53 -12.46 22.84 20.57
CA PRO A 53 -11.54 21.94 21.26
C PRO A 53 -11.62 20.52 20.70
N ILE A 54 -10.54 19.75 20.82
CA ILE A 54 -10.55 18.31 20.52
C ILE A 54 -11.70 17.64 21.30
N PRO A 55 -12.61 16.90 20.64
CA PRO A 55 -13.77 16.29 21.28
C PRO A 55 -13.38 15.18 22.26
N MET A 56 -14.35 14.77 23.07
CA MET A 56 -14.24 13.53 23.83
C MET A 56 -14.20 12.32 22.89
N ASP A 57 -13.59 11.23 23.37
CA ASP A 57 -13.46 10.00 22.58
C ASP A 57 -14.82 9.44 22.16
N SER A 58 -15.86 9.54 23.00
CA SER A 58 -17.23 9.13 22.66
C SER A 58 -17.85 9.96 21.54
N GLN A 59 -17.69 11.29 21.58
CA GLN A 59 -18.20 12.20 20.56
C GLN A 59 -17.52 11.97 19.20
N LEU A 60 -16.20 11.74 19.21
CA LEU A 60 -15.45 11.41 17.99
C LEU A 60 -15.92 10.09 17.38
N ILE A 61 -16.11 9.05 18.20
CA ILE A 61 -16.58 7.75 17.71
C ILE A 61 -17.97 7.90 17.10
N GLN A 62 -18.86 8.64 17.76
CA GLN A 62 -20.21 8.89 17.25
C GLN A 62 -20.17 9.60 15.90
N ALA A 63 -19.45 10.72 15.81
CA ALA A 63 -19.25 11.46 14.56
C ALA A 63 -18.66 10.59 13.43
N PHE A 64 -17.72 9.70 13.77
CA PHE A 64 -17.12 8.78 12.81
C PHE A 64 -18.10 7.71 12.32
N LEU A 65 -18.95 7.18 13.21
CA LEU A 65 -20.00 6.22 12.85
C LEU A 65 -21.09 6.86 11.99
N ASP A 66 -21.52 8.08 12.34
CA ASP A 66 -22.54 8.82 11.60
C ASP A 66 -22.03 9.18 10.20
N ARG A 67 -20.76 9.59 10.11
CA ARG A 67 -20.10 9.74 8.81
C ARG A 67 -20.13 8.46 7.99
N LYS A 68 -19.78 7.31 8.59
CA LYS A 68 -19.72 6.04 7.88
C LYS A 68 -21.08 5.60 7.30
N GLN A 69 -22.18 6.00 7.95
CA GLN A 69 -23.54 5.73 7.43
C GLN A 69 -23.86 6.54 6.17
N ARG A 70 -23.27 7.73 6.01
CA ARG A 70 -23.47 8.61 4.84
C ARG A 70 -22.57 8.27 3.65
N GLU A 71 -21.74 7.23 3.76
CA GLU A 71 -20.95 6.74 2.63
C GLU A 71 -21.86 5.96 1.66
N GLY A 72 -22.37 6.64 0.63
CA GLY A 72 -23.26 6.07 -0.41
C GLY A 72 -22.55 5.14 -1.40
N THR A 73 -22.06 3.99 -0.95
CA THR A 73 -21.12 3.08 -1.66
C THR A 73 -21.43 2.75 -3.15
N VAL A 74 -20.46 2.23 -3.92
CA VAL A 74 -20.35 0.74 -4.00
C VAL A 74 -19.16 0.14 -3.24
N ALA A 75 -18.17 0.93 -2.81
CA ALA A 75 -17.31 0.58 -1.66
C ALA A 75 -16.52 1.79 -1.11
N GLY A 76 -17.20 2.85 -0.67
CA GLY A 76 -16.57 3.96 0.09
C GLY A 76 -15.62 4.85 -0.72
N CYS A 77 -16.08 5.34 -1.87
CA CYS A 77 -15.20 5.86 -2.92
C CYS A 77 -15.11 7.39 -3.07
N GLY A 78 -15.71 8.19 -2.19
CA GLY A 78 -15.62 9.66 -2.28
C GLY A 78 -16.27 10.24 -3.55
N ILE A 79 -17.33 9.58 -4.03
CA ILE A 79 -18.08 9.96 -5.23
C ILE A 79 -19.48 10.35 -4.77
N ARG A 80 -20.02 11.46 -5.28
CA ARG A 80 -21.38 11.89 -4.99
C ARG A 80 -22.40 10.90 -5.54
N THR A 81 -23.39 10.57 -4.72
CA THR A 81 -24.52 9.72 -5.05
C THR A 81 -25.83 10.44 -4.74
N PRO A 82 -27.00 9.94 -5.18
CA PRO A 82 -28.29 10.55 -4.83
C PRO A 82 -28.56 10.62 -3.33
N HIS A 83 -27.85 9.81 -2.53
CA HIS A 83 -27.96 9.77 -1.07
C HIS A 83 -26.85 10.57 -0.37
N SER A 84 -25.97 11.25 -1.12
CA SER A 84 -24.95 12.13 -0.53
C SER A 84 -25.62 13.36 0.05
N GLU A 85 -25.33 13.65 1.31
CA GLU A 85 -25.86 14.82 2.01
C GLU A 85 -25.05 16.06 1.64
N GLU A 86 -25.73 17.16 1.29
CA GLU A 86 -25.11 18.46 1.05
C GLU A 86 -24.33 18.92 2.30
N GLY A 87 -23.15 19.52 2.11
CA GLY A 87 -22.28 19.87 3.24
C GLY A 87 -21.36 18.76 3.75
N SER A 88 -21.41 17.55 3.17
CA SER A 88 -20.58 16.41 3.59
C SER A 88 -19.44 16.07 2.65
N ASP A 89 -18.43 15.31 3.12
CA ASP A 89 -17.34 14.83 2.24
C ASP A 89 -17.83 14.03 1.04
N SER A 90 -18.92 13.26 1.18
CA SER A 90 -19.50 12.48 0.08
C SER A 90 -20.26 13.34 -0.91
N TRP A 91 -20.43 14.62 -0.63
CA TRP A 91 -20.90 15.64 -1.58
C TRP A 91 -19.79 16.07 -2.54
N LEU A 92 -18.52 15.97 -2.12
CA LEU A 92 -17.37 16.35 -2.92
C LEU A 92 -17.00 15.23 -3.90
N ASP A 93 -16.84 15.56 -5.18
CA ASP A 93 -16.52 14.61 -6.25
C ASP A 93 -15.00 14.38 -6.40
N GLU A 94 -14.33 13.99 -5.30
CA GLU A 94 -12.87 13.90 -5.24
C GLU A 94 -12.37 12.64 -4.53
N LEU A 95 -11.47 11.87 -5.16
CA LEU A 95 -10.98 10.59 -4.65
C LEU A 95 -10.17 10.70 -3.35
N ILE A 96 -9.53 11.85 -3.13
CA ILE A 96 -8.70 12.10 -1.94
C ILE A 96 -9.54 12.14 -0.64
N THR A 97 -10.85 12.38 -0.74
CA THR A 97 -11.80 12.35 0.40
C THR A 97 -11.89 10.97 1.06
N ARG A 98 -11.38 9.91 0.41
CA ARG A 98 -11.24 8.57 1.01
C ARG A 98 -10.20 8.52 2.13
N HIS A 99 -9.21 9.39 2.04
CA HIS A 99 -8.05 9.42 2.94
C HIS A 99 -8.04 10.65 3.84
N VAL A 100 -8.68 11.74 3.42
CA VAL A 100 -8.80 12.98 4.18
C VAL A 100 -10.28 13.28 4.37
N ILE A 101 -10.75 13.05 5.59
CA ILE A 101 -12.17 13.14 5.95
C ILE A 101 -12.44 14.34 6.84
N SER A 102 -13.69 14.80 6.86
CA SER A 102 -14.23 15.65 7.91
C SER A 102 -15.09 14.84 8.88
N LEU A 103 -15.16 15.30 10.12
CA LEU A 103 -16.06 14.76 11.14
C LEU A 103 -16.92 15.89 11.69
N GLN A 104 -18.23 15.80 11.49
CA GLN A 104 -19.19 16.71 12.07
C GLN A 104 -19.44 16.33 13.53
N LEU A 105 -19.22 17.28 14.42
CA LEU A 105 -19.42 17.14 15.85
C LEU A 105 -20.73 17.82 16.24
N GLU A 106 -21.64 17.04 16.81
CA GLU A 106 -22.84 17.58 17.45
C GLU A 106 -22.50 18.12 18.84
N GLY A 107 -22.82 19.39 19.09
CA GLY A 107 -22.58 20.07 20.35
C GLY A 107 -23.79 20.84 20.84
N ASN A 108 -23.92 20.99 22.16
CA ASN A 108 -25.00 21.74 22.80
C ASN A 108 -25.00 23.26 22.46
N GLU A 109 -23.87 23.79 21.98
CA GLU A 109 -23.67 25.20 21.60
C GLU A 109 -23.48 25.40 20.08
N GLY A 110 -23.82 24.40 19.26
CA GLY A 110 -23.70 24.41 17.80
C GLY A 110 -22.95 23.18 17.25
N SER A 111 -23.13 22.92 15.95
CA SER A 111 -22.36 21.95 15.19
C SER A 111 -20.96 22.50 14.89
N GLY A 112 -19.93 21.68 15.00
CA GLY A 112 -18.56 22.06 14.63
C GLY A 112 -17.87 20.95 13.85
N MET A 113 -16.88 21.28 13.03
CA MET A 113 -16.22 20.30 12.16
C MET A 113 -14.76 20.06 12.55
N LEU A 114 -14.34 18.80 12.49
CA LEU A 114 -12.92 18.45 12.46
C LEU A 114 -12.50 18.17 11.03
N TRP A 115 -11.65 19.02 10.48
CA TRP A 115 -10.98 18.77 9.22
C TRP A 115 -9.60 19.46 9.21
N PRO A 116 -8.61 18.90 8.51
CA PRO A 116 -8.59 17.57 7.91
C PRO A 116 -8.33 16.48 8.94
N VAL A 117 -9.01 15.34 8.84
CA VAL A 117 -8.69 14.12 9.57
C VAL A 117 -8.19 13.08 8.58
N VAL A 118 -6.94 12.64 8.72
CA VAL A 118 -6.40 11.57 7.88
C VAL A 118 -6.93 10.22 8.37
N LEU A 119 -7.59 9.48 7.48
CA LEU A 119 -8.06 8.12 7.68
C LEU A 119 -7.15 7.13 6.93
N HIS A 120 -6.53 6.22 7.67
CA HIS A 120 -5.73 5.14 7.13
C HIS A 120 -6.25 3.78 7.62
N MET A 121 -6.40 2.84 6.69
CA MET A 121 -6.82 1.47 6.97
C MET A 121 -5.58 0.57 6.97
N SER A 122 -5.30 -0.06 8.10
CA SER A 122 -4.17 -0.98 8.25
C SER A 122 -4.63 -2.30 8.85
N GLY A 123 -4.67 -3.35 8.04
CA GLY A 123 -5.24 -4.64 8.42
C GLY A 123 -6.69 -4.50 8.90
N THR A 124 -6.92 -4.79 10.19
CA THR A 124 -8.25 -4.68 10.82
C THR A 124 -8.45 -3.37 11.59
N TYR A 125 -7.51 -2.43 11.50
CA TYR A 125 -7.53 -1.18 12.23
C TYR A 125 -7.83 0.02 11.34
N GLN A 126 -8.53 0.99 11.90
CA GLN A 126 -8.79 2.30 11.30
C GLN A 126 -8.03 3.34 12.13
N ILE A 127 -7.10 4.05 11.50
CA ILE A 127 -6.22 5.01 12.15
C ILE A 127 -6.63 6.41 11.70
N LEU A 128 -7.00 7.24 12.67
CA LEU A 128 -7.38 8.63 12.49
C LEU A 128 -6.27 9.52 13.03
N VAL A 129 -5.78 10.45 12.20
CA VAL A 129 -4.75 11.42 12.57
C VAL A 129 -5.28 12.83 12.29
N LEU A 130 -5.34 13.66 13.33
CA LEU A 130 -5.74 15.07 13.23
C LEU A 130 -4.48 15.94 13.26
N PRO A 131 -3.99 16.43 12.10
CA PRO A 131 -2.91 17.41 12.05
C PRO A 131 -3.32 18.79 12.59
N LEU A 132 -2.31 19.60 12.87
CA LEU A 132 -2.40 21.05 12.95
C LEU A 132 -2.43 21.61 11.53
N VAL A 133 -3.45 22.40 11.22
CA VAL A 133 -3.55 23.20 10.00
C VAL A 133 -3.61 24.67 10.35
N GLU A 134 -3.58 25.55 9.36
CA GLU A 134 -3.94 26.94 9.58
C GLU A 134 -5.47 27.09 9.55
N PRO A 135 -6.08 27.88 10.46
CA PRO A 135 -7.54 27.96 10.60
C PRO A 135 -8.27 28.34 9.30
N ARG A 136 -7.67 29.21 8.47
CA ARG A 136 -8.21 29.59 7.15
C ARG A 136 -8.53 28.42 6.23
N HIS A 137 -7.73 27.35 6.25
CA HIS A 137 -7.99 26.20 5.38
C HIS A 137 -9.22 25.41 5.83
N LEU A 138 -9.53 25.39 7.12
CA LEU A 138 -10.78 24.80 7.61
C LEU A 138 -11.98 25.59 7.09
N LEU A 139 -11.94 26.93 7.18
CA LEU A 139 -13.00 27.80 6.66
C LEU A 139 -13.22 27.62 5.15
N THR A 140 -12.13 27.58 4.37
CA THR A 140 -12.22 27.34 2.92
C THR A 140 -12.83 25.97 2.61
N TYR A 141 -12.50 24.95 3.41
CA TYR A 141 -13.08 23.63 3.24
C TYR A 141 -14.56 23.57 3.67
N GLU A 142 -14.95 24.25 4.76
CA GLU A 142 -16.35 24.41 5.16
C GLU A 142 -17.18 25.05 4.05
N ASP A 143 -16.69 26.14 3.47
CA ASP A 143 -17.34 26.80 2.32
C ASP A 143 -17.47 25.85 1.13
N LEU A 144 -16.39 25.14 0.79
CA LEU A 144 -16.38 24.17 -0.31
C LEU A 144 -17.44 23.07 -0.16
N CYS A 145 -17.67 22.57 1.06
CA CYS A 145 -18.66 21.54 1.33
C CYS A 145 -20.11 21.99 1.05
N HIS A 146 -20.39 23.29 1.15
CA HIS A 146 -21.72 23.86 0.92
C HIS A 146 -21.92 24.42 -0.50
N ARG A 147 -20.88 24.38 -1.34
CA ARG A 147 -20.99 24.83 -2.73
C ARG A 147 -21.70 23.81 -3.61
N ILE A 148 -22.62 24.30 -4.44
CA ILE A 148 -23.38 23.50 -5.41
C ILE A 148 -22.45 22.89 -6.48
N ASP A 149 -21.37 23.59 -6.83
CA ASP A 149 -20.41 23.17 -7.86
C ASP A 149 -19.26 22.29 -7.34
N CYS A 150 -19.21 22.01 -6.03
CA CYS A 150 -18.21 21.17 -5.37
C CYS A 150 -16.75 21.52 -5.72
N GLY A 151 -16.45 22.78 -6.08
CA GLY A 151 -15.11 23.22 -6.48
C GLY A 151 -14.79 23.05 -7.98
N GLY A 152 -15.80 22.93 -8.83
CA GLY A 152 -15.65 22.96 -10.29
C GLY A 152 -15.01 24.26 -10.81
N ALA A 153 -14.40 24.21 -11.99
CA ALA A 153 -13.86 25.39 -12.65
C ALA A 153 -15.02 26.32 -13.07
N ALA A 154 -15.26 27.39 -12.29
CA ALA A 154 -16.22 28.40 -12.64
C ALA A 154 -15.85 29.00 -14.02
N THR A 155 -16.76 28.87 -14.99
CA THR A 155 -16.66 29.48 -16.31
C THR A 155 -17.17 30.93 -16.22
N GLY A 156 -16.38 31.81 -15.61
CA GLY A 156 -16.73 33.23 -15.47
C GLY A 156 -15.51 34.10 -15.19
N GLU A 157 -15.50 35.32 -15.74
CA GLU A 157 -14.36 36.26 -15.74
C GLU A 157 -14.07 36.91 -14.36
N ASP A 158 -14.87 36.64 -13.32
CA ASP A 158 -14.66 37.13 -11.96
C ASP A 158 -14.04 36.04 -11.07
N THR A 159 -12.76 35.73 -11.31
CA THR A 159 -12.05 34.60 -10.68
C THR A 159 -11.13 35.06 -9.54
N GLU A 160 -11.69 35.27 -8.35
CA GLU A 160 -10.94 34.90 -7.13
C GLU A 160 -10.95 33.36 -7.06
N ALA A 161 -9.81 32.77 -7.41
CA ALA A 161 -9.51 31.33 -7.48
C ALA A 161 -10.59 30.38 -6.92
N ALA A 162 -11.36 29.74 -7.80
CA ALA A 162 -12.17 28.59 -7.42
C ALA A 162 -11.25 27.49 -6.85
N SER A 163 -11.21 27.37 -5.53
CA SER A 163 -10.38 26.42 -4.81
C SER A 163 -11.04 25.05 -4.78
N SER A 164 -10.57 24.12 -5.62
CA SER A 164 -10.93 22.71 -5.48
C SER A 164 -10.32 22.11 -4.18
N LEU A 165 -10.86 20.99 -3.69
CA LEU A 165 -10.29 20.27 -2.55
C LEU A 165 -8.81 19.93 -2.80
N SER A 166 -8.50 19.46 -4.00
CA SER A 166 -7.14 19.14 -4.42
C SER A 166 -6.21 20.36 -4.29
N THR A 167 -6.66 21.55 -4.69
CA THR A 167 -5.90 22.80 -4.53
C THR A 167 -5.65 23.14 -3.06
N ILE A 168 -6.67 23.03 -2.21
CA ILE A 168 -6.53 23.30 -0.76
C ILE A 168 -5.52 22.33 -0.12
N LEU A 169 -5.55 21.05 -0.51
CA LEU A 169 -4.66 20.03 0.05
C LEU A 169 -3.21 20.17 -0.42
N LEU A 170 -2.96 20.72 -1.62
CA LEU A 170 -1.60 21.02 -2.09
C LEU A 170 -0.89 22.06 -1.20
N ASP A 171 -1.65 22.96 -0.59
CA ASP A 171 -1.14 23.96 0.36
C ASP A 171 -0.95 23.40 1.79
N LEU A 172 -1.29 22.13 2.04
CA LEU A 172 -1.26 21.49 3.36
C LEU A 172 -0.18 20.40 3.45
N PRO A 173 1.11 20.75 3.67
CA PRO A 173 2.19 19.78 3.83
C PRO A 173 2.00 18.83 5.02
N CYS A 174 1.14 19.19 5.98
CA CYS A 174 0.78 18.36 7.12
C CYS A 174 0.03 17.08 6.72
N ILE A 175 -0.63 17.05 5.55
CA ILE A 175 -1.37 15.87 5.06
C ILE A 175 -0.40 14.74 4.75
N THR A 176 0.66 15.02 3.98
CA THR A 176 1.70 14.02 3.66
C THR A 176 2.35 13.47 4.92
N GLY A 177 2.69 14.34 5.88
CA GLY A 177 3.27 13.92 7.16
C GLY A 177 2.29 13.09 8.01
N SER A 178 1.00 13.41 7.97
CA SER A 178 -0.04 12.67 8.70
C SER A 178 -0.32 11.30 8.08
N LEU A 179 -0.31 11.19 6.75
CA LEU A 179 -0.40 9.93 6.02
C LEU A 179 0.79 9.01 6.33
N ALA A 180 2.01 9.56 6.29
CA ALA A 180 3.22 8.81 6.64
C ALA A 180 3.16 8.31 8.10
N LEU A 181 2.74 9.16 9.03
CA LEU A 181 2.54 8.76 10.43
C LEU A 181 1.47 7.67 10.55
N ALA A 182 0.31 7.84 9.91
CA ALA A 182 -0.79 6.88 9.99
C ALA A 182 -0.37 5.50 9.47
N GLN A 183 0.38 5.45 8.38
CA GLN A 183 0.95 4.22 7.83
C GLN A 183 1.89 3.54 8.84
N VAL A 184 2.86 4.28 9.39
CA VAL A 184 3.81 3.71 10.36
C VAL A 184 3.12 3.23 11.63
N LEU A 185 2.10 3.94 12.12
CA LEU A 185 1.29 3.47 13.24
C LEU A 185 0.56 2.17 12.88
N GLY A 186 0.11 2.04 11.62
CA GLY A 186 -0.45 0.81 11.07
C GLY A 186 0.52 -0.36 11.17
N GLU A 187 1.75 -0.18 10.70
CA GLU A 187 2.84 -1.17 10.77
C GLU A 187 3.15 -1.56 12.23
N VAL A 188 3.24 -0.59 13.14
CA VAL A 188 3.50 -0.86 14.57
C VAL A 188 2.36 -1.65 15.23
N VAL A 189 1.10 -1.36 14.88
CA VAL A 189 -0.09 -1.96 15.50
C VAL A 189 -0.42 -3.34 14.91
N THR A 190 -0.14 -3.55 13.63
CA THR A 190 -0.30 -4.85 12.95
C THR A 190 0.88 -5.77 13.19
N GLY A 191 2.02 -5.19 13.60
CA GLY A 191 3.27 -5.91 13.74
C GLY A 191 4.03 -6.11 12.44
N GLU A 192 3.59 -5.46 11.37
CA GLU A 192 4.22 -5.50 10.06
C GLU A 192 5.34 -4.44 9.96
N VAL A 193 6.21 -4.33 10.98
CA VAL A 193 7.42 -3.52 10.88
C VAL A 193 8.43 -4.28 10.02
N ALA A 194 8.29 -4.16 8.70
CA ALA A 194 9.17 -4.81 7.75
C ALA A 194 10.25 -3.84 7.27
N GLU A 195 11.53 -4.21 7.41
CA GLU A 195 12.56 -3.59 6.58
C GLU A 195 12.26 -3.89 5.11
N PRO A 196 12.49 -2.95 4.17
CA PRO A 196 12.33 -3.20 2.75
C PRO A 196 13.04 -4.50 2.34
N GLU A 197 12.28 -5.45 1.80
CA GLU A 197 12.84 -6.74 1.40
C GLU A 197 13.82 -6.55 0.25
N MET A 198 15.06 -7.01 0.44
CA MET A 198 16.04 -7.05 -0.64
C MET A 198 16.03 -8.42 -1.30
N TYR A 199 15.77 -8.42 -2.61
CA TYR A 199 15.94 -9.61 -3.41
C TYR A 199 17.45 -9.90 -3.59
N ILE A 200 17.90 -11.09 -3.24
CA ILE A 200 19.28 -11.53 -3.49
C ILE A 200 19.20 -12.69 -4.49
N ASN A 201 19.87 -12.54 -5.64
CA ASN A 201 19.93 -13.61 -6.62
C ASN A 201 20.85 -14.72 -6.07
N THR A 202 20.28 -15.87 -5.69
CA THR A 202 21.03 -16.98 -5.08
C THR A 202 21.91 -17.75 -6.08
N ALA A 203 21.93 -17.34 -7.34
CA ALA A 203 22.60 -18.06 -8.44
C ALA A 203 24.13 -17.92 -8.49
N SER A 204 24.79 -17.13 -7.62
CA SER A 204 26.24 -16.88 -7.73
C SER A 204 27.09 -17.23 -6.50
N THR A 205 26.62 -18.09 -5.59
CA THR A 205 27.48 -18.56 -4.48
C THR A 205 27.27 -20.04 -4.12
N MET A 206 27.37 -20.94 -5.11
CA MET A 206 27.65 -22.36 -4.86
C MET A 206 29.12 -22.57 -4.41
N GLY A 207 29.48 -21.91 -3.31
CA GLY A 207 30.81 -22.00 -2.69
C GLY A 207 30.85 -21.58 -1.22
N GLY A 208 29.75 -21.03 -0.66
CA GLY A 208 29.70 -20.54 0.72
C GLY A 208 28.69 -21.24 1.63
N LEU A 209 27.87 -22.17 1.10
CA LEU A 209 26.79 -22.79 1.87
C LEU A 209 27.29 -23.89 2.85
N LEU A 210 28.52 -24.38 2.71
CA LEU A 210 29.06 -25.43 3.58
C LEU A 210 29.70 -24.92 4.87
N ASP A 211 30.08 -23.64 4.96
CA ASP A 211 30.74 -23.10 6.17
C ASP A 211 29.75 -22.71 7.29
N THR A 212 28.44 -22.82 7.07
CA THR A 212 27.42 -22.47 8.09
C THR A 212 26.72 -23.71 8.70
N LEU A 213 27.12 -24.93 8.32
CA LEU A 213 26.51 -26.18 8.85
C LEU A 213 27.45 -27.06 9.70
N ALA A 214 28.72 -26.67 9.91
CA ALA A 214 29.65 -27.40 10.77
C ALA A 214 29.68 -26.85 12.22
N GLY A 215 28.53 -26.47 12.77
CA GLY A 215 28.42 -25.83 14.08
C GLY A 215 27.17 -26.21 14.86
N GLY A 216 26.87 -27.50 15.00
CA GLY A 216 25.79 -27.95 15.88
C GLY A 216 25.59 -29.46 15.86
N MET A 217 25.74 -30.08 17.03
CA MET A 217 25.50 -31.50 17.36
C MET A 217 26.71 -32.45 17.25
N GLY A 218 27.72 -32.22 18.10
CA GLY A 218 28.63 -33.26 18.56
C GLY A 218 28.17 -33.79 19.92
N LEU A 219 27.62 -35.01 19.93
CA LEU A 219 27.32 -35.81 21.11
C LEU A 219 28.53 -35.89 22.05
N SER A 220 28.36 -35.46 23.30
CA SER A 220 29.26 -35.79 24.38
C SER A 220 28.88 -37.13 25.01
N SER A 221 29.73 -38.14 24.88
CA SER A 221 29.91 -39.13 25.95
C SER A 221 31.39 -39.54 26.08
N ILE A 222 31.87 -39.34 27.31
CA ILE A 222 32.89 -40.12 28.03
C ILE A 222 34.34 -40.07 27.52
N GLY A 223 35.25 -39.66 28.42
CA GLY A 223 36.60 -40.21 28.42
C GLY A 223 37.69 -39.27 28.94
N ALA A 224 38.11 -39.50 30.18
CA ALA A 224 39.23 -38.88 30.89
C ALA A 224 40.55 -38.78 30.11
N GLY A 225 41.40 -37.80 30.46
CA GLY A 225 42.79 -37.75 29.97
C GLY A 225 43.60 -36.49 30.23
N ILE A 226 43.86 -36.19 31.50
CA ILE A 226 45.08 -35.61 32.11
C ILE A 226 46.25 -35.06 31.24
N SER A 227 46.81 -33.94 31.73
CA SER A 227 48.17 -33.38 31.52
C SER A 227 48.36 -32.41 30.36
N GLY A 228 48.95 -31.21 30.46
CA GLY A 228 49.61 -30.51 31.55
C GLY A 228 50.35 -29.25 31.01
N ILE A 229 50.31 -28.18 31.81
CA ILE A 229 51.35 -27.13 32.01
C ILE A 229 51.71 -26.17 30.85
N GLY A 230 51.58 -24.86 31.11
CA GLY A 230 52.37 -23.83 30.43
C GLY A 230 51.73 -22.42 30.40
N ALA A 231 52.00 -21.62 31.43
CA ALA A 231 51.43 -20.30 31.69
C ALA A 231 51.77 -19.20 30.65
N ARG A 232 50.82 -18.26 30.40
CA ARG A 232 51.02 -16.80 30.45
C ARG A 232 49.68 -16.05 30.33
N ALA A 233 49.45 -15.09 31.23
CA ALA A 233 48.23 -14.29 31.33
C ALA A 233 47.95 -13.44 30.07
N LYS A 234 46.68 -13.41 29.63
CA LYS A 234 46.11 -12.45 28.68
C LYS A 234 45.04 -11.60 29.40
N PRO A 235 44.87 -10.32 29.03
CA PRO A 235 43.86 -9.44 29.62
C PRO A 235 42.45 -9.94 29.27
N VAL A 236 41.54 -9.74 30.23
CA VAL A 236 40.14 -10.14 30.18
C VAL A 236 39.42 -9.44 29.04
N THR A 237 39.17 -10.16 27.95
CA THR A 237 38.19 -9.79 26.92
C THR A 237 36.81 -10.18 27.42
N VAL A 238 36.00 -9.18 27.78
CA VAL A 238 34.55 -9.35 28.00
C VAL A 238 33.92 -9.73 26.64
N PRO A 239 33.02 -10.73 26.57
CA PRO A 239 32.63 -11.31 25.29
C PRO A 239 31.69 -10.36 24.51
N VAL A 240 32.25 -9.64 23.54
CA VAL A 240 31.52 -8.82 22.55
C VAL A 240 30.61 -9.67 21.64
N ALA A 241 30.80 -10.99 21.63
CA ALA A 241 29.86 -11.93 21.02
C ALA A 241 28.47 -11.90 21.68
N ALA A 242 28.35 -11.49 22.95
CA ALA A 242 27.06 -11.35 23.62
C ALA A 242 26.26 -10.16 23.07
N ALA A 243 26.91 -9.07 22.61
CA ALA A 243 26.22 -7.90 22.08
C ALA A 243 25.68 -8.12 20.67
N ALA A 244 26.45 -8.74 19.77
CA ALA A 244 26.00 -9.09 18.43
C ALA A 244 24.90 -10.17 18.46
N THR A 245 25.02 -11.15 19.36
CA THR A 245 23.99 -12.16 19.60
C THR A 245 22.76 -11.55 20.29
N ALA A 246 22.93 -10.54 21.15
CA ALA A 246 21.82 -9.79 21.75
C ALA A 246 21.10 -8.88 20.75
N VAL A 247 21.78 -8.33 19.74
CA VAL A 247 21.15 -7.55 18.66
C VAL A 247 20.39 -8.48 17.71
N ALA A 248 20.97 -9.62 17.33
CA ALA A 248 20.27 -10.65 16.53
C ALA A 248 19.13 -11.32 17.30
N ALA A 249 19.30 -11.56 18.61
CA ALA A 249 18.26 -12.09 19.48
C ALA A 249 17.20 -11.03 19.83
N ALA A 250 17.53 -9.75 19.97
CA ALA A 250 16.56 -8.68 20.16
C ALA A 250 15.77 -8.41 18.87
N ALA A 251 16.42 -8.51 17.70
CA ALA A 251 15.74 -8.49 16.40
C ALA A 251 14.82 -9.72 16.26
N ALA A 252 15.30 -10.94 16.54
CA ALA A 252 14.50 -12.17 16.45
C ALA A 252 13.41 -12.29 17.52
N THR A 253 13.62 -11.72 18.72
CA THR A 253 12.62 -11.63 19.80
C THR A 253 11.63 -10.50 19.49
N ALA A 254 12.04 -9.42 18.82
CA ALA A 254 11.11 -8.42 18.29
C ALA A 254 10.26 -9.02 17.16
N THR A 255 10.84 -9.78 16.22
CA THR A 255 10.05 -10.51 15.21
C THR A 255 9.13 -11.55 15.87
N SER A 256 9.58 -12.24 16.92
CA SER A 256 8.76 -13.25 17.62
C SER A 256 7.73 -12.67 18.59
N ALA A 257 7.95 -11.46 19.13
CA ALA A 257 7.00 -10.75 19.99
C ALA A 257 5.93 -10.00 19.19
N ILE A 258 6.12 -9.88 17.87
CA ILE A 258 5.28 -9.10 16.98
C ILE A 258 4.50 -10.00 15.99
N VAL A 259 4.86 -11.28 15.84
CA VAL A 259 4.03 -12.27 15.13
C VAL A 259 2.86 -12.70 16.03
N HIS A 260 1.76 -11.95 16.00
CA HIS A 260 0.48 -12.40 16.56
C HIS A 260 -0.48 -12.82 15.44
N HIS A 261 -1.01 -14.04 15.60
CA HIS A 261 -2.11 -14.57 14.80
C HIS A 261 -3.32 -13.65 14.83
N GLY A 262 -3.87 -13.37 13.65
CA GLY A 262 -5.07 -12.58 13.47
C GLY A 262 -6.24 -13.08 14.34
N GLY A 263 -6.86 -12.14 15.05
CA GLY A 263 -8.16 -12.37 15.70
C GLY A 263 -8.35 -11.74 17.08
N LYS A 264 -7.30 -11.33 17.80
CA LYS A 264 -7.44 -10.66 19.11
C LYS A 264 -7.03 -9.19 19.01
N GLY A 265 -7.89 -8.29 19.53
CA GLY A 265 -7.62 -6.85 19.51
C GLY A 265 -6.36 -6.46 20.29
N LEU A 266 -5.92 -5.22 20.11
CA LEU A 266 -4.65 -4.68 20.62
C LEU A 266 -4.42 -4.99 22.11
N GLY A 267 -3.44 -5.84 22.40
CA GLY A 267 -3.07 -6.28 23.74
C GLY A 267 -2.46 -5.17 24.59
N LYS A 268 -2.23 -5.45 25.88
CA LYS A 268 -1.58 -4.47 26.77
C LYS A 268 -0.16 -4.15 26.32
N SER A 269 0.62 -5.18 25.94
CA SER A 269 1.97 -5.07 25.38
C SER A 269 2.00 -4.16 24.15
N ASP A 270 1.05 -4.33 23.25
CA ASP A 270 1.00 -3.63 21.96
C ASP A 270 0.66 -2.16 22.16
N LYS A 271 -0.25 -1.86 23.10
CA LYS A 271 -0.56 -0.50 23.52
C LYS A 271 0.65 0.18 24.16
N ASP A 272 1.41 -0.54 24.96
CA ASP A 272 2.63 0.00 25.58
C ASP A 272 3.72 0.23 24.54
N ALA A 273 3.90 -0.69 23.59
CA ALA A 273 4.79 -0.50 22.43
C ALA A 273 4.41 0.75 21.62
N LEU A 274 3.12 0.93 21.32
CA LEU A 274 2.60 2.09 20.60
C LEU A 274 2.82 3.40 21.35
N ARG A 275 2.49 3.47 22.64
CA ARG A 275 2.77 4.66 23.49
C ARG A 275 4.25 5.01 23.47
N SER A 276 5.07 3.97 23.57
CA SER A 276 6.50 4.08 23.65
C SER A 276 7.11 4.54 22.33
N PHE A 277 6.61 4.05 21.21
CA PHE A 277 6.95 4.51 19.86
C PHE A 277 6.56 5.99 19.69
N ILE A 278 5.30 6.35 19.94
CA ILE A 278 4.80 7.73 19.78
C ILE A 278 5.60 8.71 20.64
N SER A 279 5.95 8.33 21.87
CA SER A 279 6.71 9.20 22.77
C SER A 279 8.13 9.45 22.29
N SER A 280 8.75 8.49 21.59
CA SER A 280 10.08 8.64 21.00
C SER A 280 10.03 9.35 19.63
N ALA A 281 9.04 9.00 18.81
CA ALA A 281 8.88 9.53 17.46
C ALA A 281 8.41 10.99 17.43
N MET A 282 7.54 11.38 18.36
CA MET A 282 6.84 12.68 18.36
C MET A 282 6.51 13.18 19.78
N PRO A 283 7.50 13.40 20.65
CA PRO A 283 7.30 13.67 22.09
C PRO A 283 6.33 14.83 22.40
N PHE A 284 6.29 15.87 21.56
CA PHE A 284 5.41 17.03 21.71
C PHE A 284 4.41 17.19 20.57
N GLY A 285 4.11 16.11 19.85
CA GLY A 285 3.15 16.12 18.74
C GLY A 285 3.76 16.45 17.38
N THR A 286 5.02 16.85 17.33
CA THR A 286 5.77 17.05 16.06
C THR A 286 6.61 15.81 15.76
N PRO A 287 6.36 15.09 14.65
CA PRO A 287 7.20 13.98 14.21
C PRO A 287 8.67 14.41 14.02
N LEU A 288 9.56 13.66 14.66
CA LEU A 288 11.02 13.83 14.58
C LEU A 288 11.65 12.71 13.74
N ASP A 289 11.33 11.46 14.08
CA ASP A 289 11.75 10.27 13.37
C ASP A 289 10.60 9.25 13.41
N LEU A 290 10.16 8.80 12.24
CA LEU A 290 9.11 7.81 12.10
C LEU A 290 9.64 6.42 11.79
N ASN A 291 10.97 6.21 11.72
CA ASN A 291 11.54 4.89 11.46
C ASN A 291 11.51 4.04 12.75
N PRO A 292 10.65 3.00 12.84
CA PRO A 292 10.55 2.19 14.06
C PRO A 292 11.85 1.45 14.37
N MET A 293 12.59 1.01 13.36
CA MET A 293 13.85 0.27 13.52
C MET A 293 14.96 1.15 14.10
N SER A 294 15.03 2.40 13.63
CA SER A 294 15.97 3.39 14.18
C SER A 294 15.65 3.67 15.65
N LEU A 295 14.39 3.91 16.00
CA LEU A 295 13.98 4.17 17.38
C LEU A 295 14.18 2.97 18.31
N LEU A 296 13.87 1.75 17.84
CA LEU A 296 14.12 0.52 18.59
C LEU A 296 15.60 0.33 18.88
N THR A 297 16.46 0.61 17.89
CA THR A 297 17.90 0.44 18.09
C THR A 297 18.47 1.51 19.01
N VAL A 298 18.09 2.78 18.85
CA VAL A 298 18.49 3.86 19.77
C VAL A 298 18.08 3.53 21.21
N ARG A 299 16.91 2.91 21.42
CA ARG A 299 16.48 2.48 22.74
C ARG A 299 17.34 1.34 23.30
N SER A 300 17.69 0.35 22.49
CA SER A 300 18.43 -0.84 22.96
C SER A 300 19.90 -0.55 23.20
N THR A 301 20.52 0.29 22.37
CA THR A 301 21.96 0.61 22.46
C THR A 301 22.24 1.88 23.24
N GLY A 302 21.26 2.79 23.35
CA GLY A 302 21.51 4.17 23.78
C GLY A 302 22.42 4.91 22.81
N PHE A 303 22.79 6.15 23.18
CA PHE A 303 23.89 6.88 22.55
C PHE A 303 25.18 6.49 23.28
N THR A 304 25.96 5.54 22.74
CA THR A 304 27.20 5.14 23.40
C THR A 304 28.29 6.21 23.21
N SER A 305 29.11 6.43 24.23
CA SER A 305 30.27 7.34 24.15
C SER A 305 31.40 6.84 23.24
N GLN A 306 31.31 5.59 22.76
CA GLN A 306 32.26 5.00 21.80
C GLN A 306 31.83 5.17 20.34
N ASP A 307 30.61 5.63 20.08
CA ASP A 307 30.05 5.85 18.74
C ASP A 307 29.92 7.36 18.43
N VAL A 308 30.84 8.17 18.94
CA VAL A 308 30.89 9.59 18.62
C VAL A 308 31.55 9.75 17.25
N PRO A 309 30.91 10.43 16.28
CA PRO A 309 31.55 10.79 15.03
C PRO A 309 32.87 11.51 15.28
N HIS A 310 33.77 11.47 14.31
CA HIS A 310 34.93 12.36 14.33
C HIS A 310 34.45 13.81 14.53
N PRO A 311 35.09 14.66 15.37
CA PRO A 311 34.59 15.99 15.72
C PRO A 311 34.27 16.91 14.54
N GLU A 312 34.90 16.66 13.40
CA GLU A 312 34.72 17.40 12.14
C GLU A 312 33.54 16.88 11.29
N LEU A 313 33.03 15.68 11.57
CA LEU A 313 31.94 15.04 10.85
C LEU A 313 30.64 15.16 11.65
N ARG A 314 29.63 15.82 11.06
CA ARG A 314 28.30 15.88 11.64
C ARG A 314 27.54 14.59 11.34
N GLN A 315 27.01 13.95 12.38
CA GLN A 315 26.14 12.79 12.22
C GLN A 315 24.80 13.22 11.62
N PRO A 316 24.35 12.61 10.51
CA PRO A 316 23.06 12.92 9.95
C PRO A 316 21.93 12.32 10.79
N ALA A 317 20.75 12.96 10.77
CA ALA A 317 19.60 12.55 11.58
C ALA A 317 19.12 11.11 11.29
N TRP A 318 19.29 10.63 10.04
CA TRP A 318 18.91 9.28 9.61
C TRP A 318 19.95 8.19 9.93
N LYS A 319 21.06 8.53 10.60
CA LYS A 319 22.07 7.58 11.07
C LYS A 319 22.36 7.81 12.55
N PRO A 320 21.43 7.48 13.46
CA PRO A 320 21.52 7.86 14.87
C PRO A 320 22.60 7.11 15.67
N TYR A 321 23.12 6.01 15.13
CA TYR A 321 24.29 5.28 15.65
C TYR A 321 25.17 4.80 14.50
N LEU A 322 26.37 4.32 14.81
CA LEU A 322 27.32 3.85 13.80
C LEU A 322 27.21 2.33 13.62
N TYR A 323 27.28 1.87 12.36
CA TYR A 323 27.35 0.45 12.07
C TYR A 323 28.69 -0.12 12.54
N ARG A 324 28.65 -1.34 13.10
CA ARG A 324 29.84 -2.14 13.42
C ARG A 324 29.63 -3.55 12.90
N GLY A 325 30.58 -4.06 12.11
CA GLY A 325 30.44 -5.39 11.51
C GLY A 325 31.19 -5.55 10.20
N LYS A 326 30.93 -6.66 9.51
CA LYS A 326 31.59 -6.95 8.23
C LYS A 326 31.05 -6.02 7.15
N PRO A 327 31.92 -5.28 6.44
CA PRO A 327 31.45 -4.29 5.48
C PRO A 327 30.83 -4.97 4.25
N LYS A 328 29.63 -4.56 3.85
CA LYS A 328 28.91 -5.09 2.68
C LYS A 328 27.95 -4.06 2.09
N MET A 329 27.79 -4.08 0.77
CA MET A 329 26.82 -3.27 0.04
C MET A 329 25.91 -4.13 -0.82
N LEU A 330 24.63 -3.76 -0.87
CA LEU A 330 23.61 -4.44 -1.65
C LEU A 330 22.73 -3.38 -2.32
N PHE A 331 22.52 -3.54 -3.62
CA PHE A 331 21.57 -2.76 -4.39
C PHE A 331 20.54 -3.68 -5.05
N THR A 332 19.26 -3.33 -4.94
CA THR A 332 18.19 -4.06 -5.60
C THR A 332 17.30 -3.09 -6.36
N VAL A 333 17.04 -3.36 -7.63
CA VAL A 333 15.98 -2.67 -8.37
C VAL A 333 14.72 -3.53 -8.33
N HIS A 334 13.66 -2.95 -7.77
CA HIS A 334 12.36 -3.57 -7.64
C HIS A 334 11.36 -2.83 -8.51
N GLU A 335 10.83 -3.47 -9.54
CA GLU A 335 9.81 -2.89 -10.41
C GLU A 335 8.45 -3.57 -10.26
N VAL A 336 7.40 -2.78 -10.37
CA VAL A 336 6.01 -3.20 -10.33
C VAL A 336 5.36 -2.77 -11.64
N VAL A 337 4.93 -3.76 -12.43
CA VAL A 337 4.19 -3.54 -13.68
C VAL A 337 2.69 -3.68 -13.42
N THR A 338 1.95 -2.63 -13.73
CA THR A 338 0.47 -2.58 -13.61
C THR A 338 -0.10 -2.42 -15.00
N ALA A 339 -1.16 -3.15 -15.32
CA ALA A 339 -1.76 -3.10 -16.64
C ALA A 339 -3.28 -3.31 -16.59
N ALA A 340 -4.00 -2.62 -17.46
CA ALA A 340 -5.41 -2.87 -17.78
C ALA A 340 -5.50 -3.13 -19.29
N LEU A 341 -5.74 -4.39 -19.64
CA LEU A 341 -5.80 -4.87 -21.01
C LEU A 341 -7.26 -5.07 -21.41
N TYR A 342 -7.73 -4.37 -22.43
CA TYR A 342 -9.14 -4.34 -22.82
C TYR A 342 -9.43 -5.21 -24.04
N ASP A 343 -8.45 -5.38 -24.92
CA ASP A 343 -8.60 -6.06 -26.21
C ASP A 343 -9.81 -5.54 -27.01
N ARG A 344 -9.88 -4.21 -27.18
CA ARG A 344 -10.90 -3.54 -28.00
C ARG A 344 -10.30 -2.43 -28.84
N ASP A 345 -10.81 -2.25 -30.05
CA ASP A 345 -10.33 -1.20 -30.95
C ASP A 345 -10.64 0.21 -30.46
N ASN A 346 -11.70 0.38 -29.66
CA ASN A 346 -12.16 1.67 -29.15
C ASN A 346 -11.52 2.10 -27.82
N VAL A 347 -10.72 1.24 -27.19
CA VAL A 347 -10.08 1.53 -25.88
C VAL A 347 -8.66 1.04 -25.90
N ALA A 348 -7.71 1.94 -25.68
CA ALA A 348 -6.31 1.58 -25.57
C ALA A 348 -6.03 0.83 -24.25
N ASP A 349 -5.18 -0.18 -24.33
CA ASP A 349 -4.58 -0.80 -23.14
C ASP A 349 -3.78 0.24 -22.36
N VAL A 350 -3.86 0.17 -21.03
CA VAL A 350 -3.10 1.04 -20.12
C VAL A 350 -2.03 0.21 -19.44
N ILE A 351 -0.79 0.71 -19.43
CA ILE A 351 0.33 0.09 -18.73
C ILE A 351 1.16 1.14 -18.01
N THR A 352 1.53 0.83 -16.77
CA THR A 352 2.43 1.67 -15.97
C THR A 352 3.50 0.79 -15.33
N LEU A 353 4.70 1.37 -15.20
CA LEU A 353 5.83 0.73 -14.55
C LEU A 353 6.35 1.68 -13.47
N GLY A 354 6.25 1.25 -12.22
CA GLY A 354 6.82 1.93 -11.07
C GLY A 354 8.03 1.15 -10.58
N GLY A 355 9.14 1.84 -10.28
CA GLY A 355 10.35 1.20 -9.81
C GLY A 355 10.90 1.83 -8.53
N GLN A 356 11.65 1.02 -7.79
CA GLN A 356 12.34 1.40 -6.56
C GLN A 356 13.77 0.92 -6.63
N ILE A 357 14.71 1.76 -6.20
CA ILE A 357 16.11 1.40 -5.99
C ILE A 357 16.29 1.26 -4.48
N LEU A 358 16.45 0.03 -4.02
CA LEU A 358 16.74 -0.30 -2.64
C LEU A 358 18.26 -0.36 -2.43
N CYS A 359 18.70 0.10 -1.28
CA CYS A 359 20.09 0.08 -0.87
C CYS A 359 20.19 -0.47 0.57
N ARG A 360 21.21 -1.28 0.80
CA ARG A 360 21.75 -1.54 2.13
C ARG A 360 23.26 -1.31 2.07
N ALA A 361 23.75 -0.50 2.99
CA ALA A 361 25.16 -0.19 3.12
C ALA A 361 25.61 -0.43 4.56
N ASP A 362 26.04 -1.65 4.81
CA ASP A 362 26.65 -2.07 6.07
C ASP A 362 28.10 -1.58 6.08
N LEU A 363 28.31 -0.30 6.39
CA LEU A 363 29.63 0.35 6.37
C LEU A 363 29.92 1.07 7.68
N GLU A 364 31.12 0.83 8.24
CA GLU A 364 31.58 1.48 9.46
C GLU A 364 31.81 2.98 9.26
N GLY A 365 31.59 3.77 10.32
CA GLY A 365 31.75 5.23 10.29
C GLY A 365 30.62 5.95 9.54
N LEU A 366 30.96 7.08 8.91
CA LEU A 366 30.04 7.94 8.15
C LEU A 366 30.52 8.11 6.70
N PRO A 367 30.56 7.03 5.89
CA PRO A 367 30.97 7.15 4.50
C PRO A 367 29.85 7.72 3.63
N ASP A 368 30.24 8.47 2.60
CA ASP A 368 29.41 8.84 1.48
C ASP A 368 29.61 7.85 0.34
N ILE A 369 28.51 7.41 -0.27
CA ILE A 369 28.49 6.54 -1.43
C ILE A 369 28.15 7.38 -2.65
N THR A 370 28.95 7.27 -3.71
CA THR A 370 28.57 7.78 -5.04
C THR A 370 28.20 6.61 -5.93
N LEU A 371 26.94 6.62 -6.38
CA LEU A 371 26.29 5.58 -7.15
C LEU A 371 25.96 6.11 -8.56
N PRO A 372 26.69 5.66 -9.59
CA PRO A 372 26.29 5.83 -10.97
C PRO A 372 25.15 4.85 -11.31
N ILE A 373 24.02 5.38 -11.75
CA ILE A 373 22.85 4.63 -12.22
C ILE A 373 22.79 4.80 -13.74
N HIS A 374 22.79 3.69 -14.47
CA HIS A 374 22.61 3.70 -15.91
C HIS A 374 21.11 3.70 -16.23
N CYS A 375 20.65 4.69 -17.00
CA CYS A 375 19.27 4.86 -17.41
C CYS A 375 19.22 4.95 -18.95
N PRO A 376 18.76 3.93 -19.69
CA PRO A 376 18.73 4.04 -21.14
C PRO A 376 17.73 5.12 -21.59
N SER A 377 17.96 5.76 -22.74
CA SER A 377 17.07 6.81 -23.27
C SER A 377 15.63 6.32 -23.54
N SER A 378 15.47 5.02 -23.81
CA SER A 378 14.16 4.35 -23.89
C SER A 378 13.52 4.15 -22.52
N GLY A 379 14.29 4.08 -21.44
CA GLY A 379 13.82 3.81 -20.08
C GLY A 379 14.02 4.99 -19.14
N GLN A 380 14.11 6.22 -19.65
CA GLN A 380 14.43 7.36 -18.82
C GLN A 380 13.39 7.48 -17.71
N PRO A 381 13.82 7.48 -16.43
CA PRO A 381 12.89 7.48 -15.32
C PRO A 381 12.17 8.84 -15.28
N HIS A 382 10.85 8.77 -15.34
CA HIS A 382 9.93 9.88 -15.13
C HIS A 382 9.60 10.00 -13.64
N ALA A 383 9.40 11.24 -13.17
CA ALA A 383 9.02 11.54 -11.77
C ALA A 383 9.88 10.81 -10.73
N VAL A 384 11.20 11.05 -10.74
CA VAL A 384 12.13 10.45 -9.78
C VAL A 384 12.09 11.19 -8.46
N THR A 385 11.95 10.45 -7.37
CA THR A 385 12.10 10.96 -6.01
C THR A 385 13.22 10.23 -5.31
N PHE A 386 13.97 10.93 -4.45
CA PHE A 386 15.10 10.37 -3.72
C PHE A 386 14.85 10.41 -2.23
N HIS A 387 15.49 9.49 -1.52
CA HIS A 387 15.58 9.55 -0.08
C HIS A 387 16.28 10.86 0.36
N PRO A 388 15.90 11.48 1.49
CA PRO A 388 16.54 12.70 1.99
C PRO A 388 18.05 12.63 2.23
N CYS A 389 18.62 11.43 2.29
CA CYS A 389 20.06 11.23 2.40
C CYS A 389 20.83 11.51 1.10
N ALA A 390 20.12 11.64 -0.02
CA ALA A 390 20.71 11.75 -1.33
C ALA A 390 20.90 13.20 -1.78
N GLN A 391 22.01 13.41 -2.47
CA GLN A 391 22.36 14.58 -3.24
C GLN A 391 22.54 14.13 -4.68
N VAL A 392 21.93 14.84 -5.62
CA VAL A 392 21.94 14.46 -7.05
C VAL A 392 22.70 15.56 -7.81
N PRO A 393 24.04 15.46 -7.89
CA PRO A 393 24.85 16.51 -8.50
C PRO A 393 24.82 16.52 -10.02
N GLU A 394 24.54 15.40 -10.70
CA GLU A 394 24.65 15.28 -12.16
C GLU A 394 23.53 14.42 -12.76
N GLN A 395 22.81 15.01 -13.73
CA GLN A 395 21.83 14.33 -14.59
C GLN A 395 22.33 14.42 -16.04
N GLY A 396 22.89 13.32 -16.54
CA GLY A 396 23.16 13.13 -17.96
C GLY A 396 21.96 12.50 -18.67
N PRO A 397 21.93 12.46 -20.01
CA PRO A 397 20.83 11.87 -20.77
C PRO A 397 20.63 10.38 -20.46
N ASP A 398 21.72 9.63 -20.26
CA ASP A 398 21.67 8.18 -20.01
C ASP A 398 22.27 7.75 -18.65
N ARG A 399 22.61 8.73 -17.80
CA ARG A 399 23.31 8.47 -16.53
C ARG A 399 22.83 9.40 -15.45
N LEU A 400 22.50 8.82 -14.30
CA LEU A 400 22.13 9.53 -13.09
C LEU A 400 23.16 9.20 -12.00
N THR A 401 23.87 10.22 -11.51
CA THR A 401 24.84 10.02 -10.42
C THR A 401 24.23 10.51 -9.11
N VAL A 402 24.19 9.65 -8.09
CA VAL A 402 23.64 9.96 -6.78
C VAL A 402 24.71 9.80 -5.72
N THR A 403 24.94 10.85 -4.92
CA THR A 403 25.85 10.81 -3.77
C THR A 403 25.04 10.85 -2.48
N PHE A 404 25.31 9.97 -1.52
CA PHE A 404 24.50 9.90 -0.30
C PHE A 404 25.24 9.30 0.90
N SER A 405 24.90 9.77 2.10
CA SER A 405 25.31 9.12 3.35
C SER A 405 24.22 8.11 3.76
N PRO A 406 24.43 6.79 3.63
CA PRO A 406 23.35 5.81 3.76
C PRO A 406 22.79 5.74 5.19
N PRO A 407 21.45 5.66 5.35
CA PRO A 407 20.82 5.12 6.55
C PRO A 407 21.28 3.70 6.87
N LEU A 408 20.93 3.24 8.06
CA LEU A 408 21.19 1.87 8.49
C LEU A 408 20.09 0.92 8.01
N GLY A 409 20.45 -0.34 7.80
CA GLY A 409 19.51 -1.36 7.32
C GLY A 409 19.15 -1.16 5.85
N ASN A 410 18.06 -1.79 5.43
CA ASN A 410 17.54 -1.66 4.07
C ASN A 410 16.71 -0.38 3.97
N PHE A 411 16.91 0.41 2.92
CA PHE A 411 16.10 1.59 2.66
C PHE A 411 15.89 1.80 1.16
N VAL A 412 14.83 2.53 0.82
CA VAL A 412 14.57 2.92 -0.58
C VAL A 412 15.35 4.20 -0.86
N LEU A 413 16.38 4.10 -1.69
CA LEU A 413 17.21 5.23 -2.12
C LEU A 413 16.48 6.13 -3.12
N ALA A 414 15.77 5.52 -4.08
CA ALA A 414 15.03 6.26 -5.09
C ALA A 414 13.75 5.52 -5.49
N ARG A 415 12.73 6.28 -5.89
CA ARG A 415 11.51 5.79 -6.54
C ARG A 415 11.35 6.49 -7.89
N TYR A 416 10.90 5.78 -8.90
CA TYR A 416 10.68 6.32 -10.23
C TYR A 416 9.46 5.70 -10.88
N THR A 417 8.98 6.34 -11.93
CA THR A 417 8.03 5.79 -12.89
C THR A 417 8.70 5.73 -14.26
N ALA A 418 8.37 4.77 -15.11
CA ALA A 418 8.84 4.78 -16.50
C ALA A 418 7.74 5.31 -17.43
N LEU A 419 8.13 5.96 -18.53
CA LEU A 419 7.17 6.47 -19.50
C LEU A 419 6.37 5.32 -20.15
N PRO A 420 5.02 5.41 -20.19
CA PRO A 420 4.15 4.35 -20.73
C PRO A 420 4.45 3.99 -22.18
N SER A 421 4.89 4.95 -22.99
CA SER A 421 5.18 4.78 -24.42
C SER A 421 6.31 3.79 -24.71
N VAL A 422 7.08 3.38 -23.70
CA VAL A 422 8.24 2.51 -23.88
C VAL A 422 8.07 1.13 -23.25
N VAL A 423 7.10 0.96 -22.37
CA VAL A 423 6.88 -0.31 -21.67
C VAL A 423 5.84 -1.14 -22.42
N LYS A 424 6.25 -2.27 -22.99
CA LYS A 424 5.33 -3.24 -23.57
C LYS A 424 4.79 -4.18 -22.49
N PRO A 425 3.51 -4.59 -22.54
CA PRO A 425 2.98 -5.56 -21.59
C PRO A 425 3.75 -6.90 -21.69
N PRO A 426 4.27 -7.44 -20.58
CA PRO A 426 4.95 -8.74 -20.57
C PRO A 426 3.99 -9.89 -20.83
N LEU A 427 2.70 -9.68 -20.58
CA LEU A 427 1.62 -10.60 -20.91
C LEU A 427 0.63 -9.87 -21.81
N LYS A 428 0.41 -10.34 -23.03
CA LYS A 428 -0.53 -9.71 -23.98
C LYS A 428 -1.53 -10.72 -24.48
N GLY A 429 -2.80 -10.35 -24.56
CA GLY A 429 -3.85 -11.28 -24.97
C GLY A 429 -5.22 -10.78 -24.61
N PHE A 430 -6.19 -11.69 -24.61
CA PHE A 430 -7.58 -11.37 -24.35
C PHE A 430 -8.24 -12.37 -23.42
N TYR A 431 -9.30 -11.88 -22.79
CA TYR A 431 -10.18 -12.66 -21.92
C TYR A 431 -11.62 -12.43 -22.34
N GLN A 432 -12.36 -13.52 -22.50
CA GLN A 432 -13.78 -13.53 -22.78
C GLN A 432 -14.49 -14.42 -21.79
N LEU A 433 -15.57 -13.92 -21.22
CA LEU A 433 -16.52 -14.69 -20.41
C LEU A 433 -17.93 -14.29 -20.81
N SER A 434 -18.76 -15.29 -21.10
CA SER A 434 -20.18 -15.12 -21.40
C SER A 434 -21.01 -16.13 -20.61
N MET A 435 -22.20 -15.75 -20.19
CA MET A 435 -23.13 -16.66 -19.52
C MET A 435 -23.92 -17.42 -20.58
N VAL A 436 -23.87 -18.75 -20.52
CA VAL A 436 -24.64 -19.66 -21.38
C VAL A 436 -26.01 -19.93 -20.76
N SER A 437 -26.11 -19.92 -19.43
CA SER A 437 -27.37 -19.99 -18.67
C SER A 437 -27.24 -19.26 -17.33
N LYS A 438 -28.30 -19.23 -16.50
CA LYS A 438 -28.26 -18.61 -15.16
C LYS A 438 -27.10 -19.12 -14.31
N ASN A 439 -26.76 -20.41 -14.41
CA ASN A 439 -25.75 -21.07 -13.57
C ASN A 439 -24.55 -21.62 -14.35
N GLU A 440 -24.37 -21.24 -15.62
CA GLU A 440 -23.27 -21.75 -16.45
C GLU A 440 -22.65 -20.63 -17.30
N GLY A 441 -21.34 -20.49 -17.24
CA GLY A 441 -20.57 -19.54 -18.06
C GLY A 441 -19.53 -20.25 -18.94
N ALA A 442 -19.32 -19.74 -20.15
CA ALA A 442 -18.24 -20.17 -21.04
C ALA A 442 -17.16 -19.09 -21.09
N PHE A 443 -15.90 -19.51 -20.98
CA PHE A 443 -14.76 -18.59 -21.01
C PHE A 443 -13.69 -19.02 -22.02
N LEU A 444 -12.97 -18.03 -22.52
CA LEU A 444 -11.81 -18.19 -23.38
C LEU A 444 -10.74 -17.18 -22.98
N ILE A 445 -9.53 -17.66 -22.78
CA ILE A 445 -8.34 -16.85 -22.54
C ILE A 445 -7.28 -17.28 -23.54
N ARG A 446 -6.67 -16.31 -24.20
CA ARG A 446 -5.50 -16.52 -25.05
C ARG A 446 -4.47 -15.45 -24.74
N MET A 447 -3.24 -15.86 -24.43
CA MET A 447 -2.21 -14.96 -23.94
C MET A 447 -0.84 -15.35 -24.49
N LYS A 448 -0.10 -14.34 -24.92
CA LYS A 448 1.31 -14.41 -25.28
C LYS A 448 2.17 -14.02 -24.09
N LEU A 449 3.20 -14.81 -23.84
CA LEU A 449 4.13 -14.66 -22.73
C LEU A 449 5.44 -14.05 -23.23
N MET A 450 5.85 -12.93 -22.64
CA MET A 450 7.13 -12.27 -22.86
C MET A 450 7.44 -11.97 -24.35
N GLU A 451 6.42 -11.70 -25.18
CA GLU A 451 6.61 -11.41 -26.60
C GLU A 451 7.44 -10.13 -26.80
N GLY A 452 8.54 -10.23 -27.55
CA GLY A 452 9.43 -9.10 -27.82
C GLY A 452 10.44 -8.76 -26.72
N TRP A 453 10.40 -9.47 -25.58
CA TRP A 453 11.40 -9.34 -24.53
C TRP A 453 12.63 -10.22 -24.81
N LYS A 454 13.82 -9.69 -24.53
CA LYS A 454 15.10 -10.36 -24.78
C LYS A 454 15.76 -10.76 -23.45
N PRO A 455 16.63 -11.80 -23.45
CA PRO A 455 17.49 -12.08 -22.31
C PRO A 455 18.26 -10.82 -21.86
N PRO A 456 18.54 -10.66 -20.56
CA PRO A 456 18.46 -11.66 -19.49
C PRO A 456 17.08 -11.81 -18.83
N LEU A 457 16.06 -11.06 -19.26
CA LEU A 457 14.72 -11.14 -18.65
C LEU A 457 14.08 -12.51 -18.88
N SER A 458 13.67 -13.16 -17.79
CA SER A 458 13.00 -14.46 -17.82
C SER A 458 11.82 -14.50 -16.87
N LEU A 459 10.68 -15.00 -17.36
CA LEU A 459 9.48 -15.23 -16.55
C LEU A 459 9.70 -16.43 -15.61
N ASP A 460 9.72 -16.18 -14.31
CA ASP A 460 9.94 -17.18 -13.25
C ASP A 460 8.62 -17.75 -12.72
N ASN A 461 7.62 -16.90 -12.55
CA ASN A 461 6.28 -17.29 -12.11
C ASN A 461 5.23 -16.55 -12.93
N CYS A 462 4.15 -17.24 -13.30
CA CYS A 462 3.01 -16.66 -13.98
C CYS A 462 1.74 -17.45 -13.66
N SER A 463 0.74 -16.78 -13.12
CA SER A 463 -0.60 -17.34 -12.90
C SER A 463 -1.68 -16.34 -13.29
N LEU A 464 -2.86 -16.85 -13.60
CA LEU A 464 -4.04 -16.06 -13.90
C LEU A 464 -5.20 -16.53 -13.03
N THR A 465 -5.93 -15.60 -12.43
CA THR A 465 -7.07 -15.88 -11.56
C THR A 465 -8.33 -15.26 -12.17
N ILE A 466 -9.38 -16.06 -12.34
CA ILE A 466 -10.72 -15.62 -12.73
C ILE A 466 -11.61 -15.64 -11.47
N PRO A 467 -11.94 -14.48 -10.88
CA PRO A 467 -12.71 -14.41 -9.66
C PRO A 467 -14.22 -14.52 -9.91
N PHE A 468 -14.90 -15.22 -9.01
CA PHE A 468 -16.36 -15.40 -8.91
C PHE A 468 -16.87 -15.13 -7.47
N PRO A 469 -16.66 -13.92 -6.92
CA PRO A 469 -16.90 -13.61 -5.50
C PRO A 469 -18.31 -13.84 -4.96
N ARG A 470 -19.39 -13.72 -5.77
CA ARG A 470 -20.77 -13.99 -5.29
C ARG A 470 -21.35 -15.30 -5.83
N ARG A 471 -20.56 -16.11 -6.52
CA ARG A 471 -21.02 -17.40 -7.07
C ARG A 471 -20.11 -18.52 -6.64
N ARG A 472 -20.69 -19.58 -6.10
CA ARG A 472 -19.95 -20.78 -5.72
C ARG A 472 -19.77 -21.69 -6.93
N ILE A 473 -18.54 -22.05 -7.24
CA ILE A 473 -18.19 -22.95 -8.33
C ILE A 473 -18.48 -24.40 -7.92
N LEU A 474 -19.21 -25.13 -8.76
CA LEU A 474 -19.45 -26.57 -8.62
C LEU A 474 -18.50 -27.39 -9.49
N ALA A 475 -18.27 -26.95 -10.72
CA ALA A 475 -17.42 -27.65 -11.66
C ALA A 475 -16.82 -26.67 -12.68
N VAL A 476 -15.63 -27.01 -13.16
CA VAL A 476 -14.96 -26.35 -14.28
C VAL A 476 -14.59 -27.42 -15.27
N ASP A 477 -15.01 -27.25 -16.52
CA ASP A 477 -14.61 -28.07 -17.66
C ASP A 477 -13.63 -27.30 -18.54
N GLY A 478 -12.74 -28.02 -19.23
CA GLY A 478 -11.69 -27.46 -20.07
C GLY A 478 -10.29 -27.81 -19.60
N VAL A 479 -9.36 -27.87 -20.56
CA VAL A 479 -7.95 -28.21 -20.31
C VAL A 479 -7.07 -27.07 -20.81
N PRO A 480 -6.24 -26.45 -19.96
CA PRO A 480 -5.33 -25.41 -20.41
C PRO A 480 -4.25 -26.01 -21.31
N SER A 481 -3.82 -25.26 -22.32
CA SER A 481 -2.78 -25.70 -23.26
C SER A 481 -1.40 -25.91 -22.59
N TYR A 482 -1.19 -25.28 -21.43
CA TYR A 482 0.03 -25.35 -20.64
C TYR A 482 -0.26 -25.03 -19.17
N GLY A 483 0.58 -25.51 -18.26
CA GLY A 483 0.43 -25.23 -16.82
C GLY A 483 -0.56 -26.15 -16.11
N GLN A 484 -1.02 -25.73 -14.94
CA GLN A 484 -1.90 -26.49 -14.07
C GLN A 484 -3.12 -25.66 -13.66
N LEU A 485 -4.28 -26.32 -13.53
CA LEU A 485 -5.51 -25.70 -13.06
C LEU A 485 -5.71 -26.01 -11.57
N VAL A 486 -6.05 -24.99 -10.78
CA VAL A 486 -6.47 -25.10 -9.40
C VAL A 486 -7.80 -24.35 -9.27
N THR A 487 -8.80 -24.97 -8.67
CA THR A 487 -10.12 -24.36 -8.48
C THR A 487 -10.37 -24.16 -6.99
N THR A 488 -10.83 -22.97 -6.62
CA THR A 488 -11.34 -22.66 -5.28
C THR A 488 -12.85 -22.53 -5.32
N GLU A 489 -13.49 -22.29 -4.16
CA GLU A 489 -14.94 -22.11 -4.08
C GLU A 489 -15.44 -20.95 -4.95
N HIS A 490 -14.64 -19.90 -5.12
CA HIS A 490 -15.02 -18.64 -5.74
C HIS A 490 -14.02 -18.14 -6.78
N ALA A 491 -13.09 -18.96 -7.25
CA ALA A 491 -12.14 -18.55 -8.28
C ALA A 491 -11.54 -19.74 -9.03
N ILE A 492 -11.22 -19.51 -10.31
CA ILE A 492 -10.42 -20.40 -11.13
C ILE A 492 -9.00 -19.86 -11.17
N GLU A 493 -8.01 -20.65 -10.74
CA GLU A 493 -6.59 -20.30 -10.75
C GLU A 493 -5.84 -21.15 -11.78
N TRP A 494 -5.34 -20.50 -12.83
CA TRP A 494 -4.49 -21.12 -13.83
C TRP A 494 -3.03 -20.79 -13.54
N LYS A 495 -2.26 -21.79 -13.09
CA LYS A 495 -0.81 -21.70 -12.83
C LYS A 495 -0.04 -22.05 -14.10
N ILE A 496 0.34 -21.02 -14.86
CA ILE A 496 0.95 -21.16 -16.19
C ILE A 496 2.43 -21.53 -16.06
N VAL A 497 3.20 -20.74 -15.31
CA VAL A 497 4.62 -20.98 -15.02
C VAL A 497 4.79 -21.05 -13.52
N VAL A 498 5.49 -22.07 -13.02
CA VAL A 498 5.78 -22.25 -11.59
C VAL A 498 7.28 -22.10 -11.35
N THR A 499 7.65 -21.37 -10.29
CA THR A 499 9.04 -21.08 -9.90
C THR A 499 9.95 -22.30 -9.97
N GLY A 500 11.15 -22.09 -10.52
CA GLY A 500 12.17 -23.14 -10.66
C GLY A 500 12.00 -24.05 -11.89
N ARG A 501 10.90 -23.96 -12.64
CA ARG A 501 10.72 -24.69 -13.90
C ARG A 501 10.99 -23.89 -15.17
N GLY A 502 11.30 -22.60 -15.07
CA GLY A 502 11.72 -21.70 -16.16
C GLY A 502 10.71 -21.59 -17.31
N HIS A 503 10.46 -20.38 -17.80
CA HIS A 503 9.72 -20.23 -19.06
C HIS A 503 10.52 -20.82 -20.24
N SER A 504 9.97 -21.82 -20.92
CA SER A 504 10.52 -22.36 -22.16
C SER A 504 9.97 -21.58 -23.35
N SER A 505 10.85 -21.14 -24.26
CA SER A 505 10.49 -20.43 -25.49
C SER A 505 9.53 -21.20 -26.42
N LYS A 506 9.28 -22.48 -26.15
CA LYS A 506 8.33 -23.34 -26.87
C LYS A 506 6.86 -22.99 -26.60
N HIS A 507 6.54 -22.35 -25.47
CA HIS A 507 5.16 -22.00 -25.08
C HIS A 507 4.97 -20.48 -24.98
N ASN A 508 5.38 -19.74 -26.01
CA ASN A 508 5.20 -18.28 -26.06
C ASN A 508 3.74 -17.84 -26.18
N GLU A 509 2.83 -18.75 -26.51
CA GLU A 509 1.39 -18.52 -26.52
C GLU A 509 0.68 -19.66 -25.79
N VAL A 510 -0.23 -19.29 -24.90
CA VAL A 510 -1.00 -20.22 -24.07
C VAL A 510 -2.48 -19.88 -24.17
N THR A 511 -3.32 -20.91 -24.14
CA THR A 511 -4.77 -20.78 -24.27
C THR A 511 -5.46 -21.64 -23.22
N PHE A 512 -6.55 -21.12 -22.65
CA PHE A 512 -7.43 -21.88 -21.79
C PHE A 512 -8.88 -21.51 -22.11
N SER A 513 -9.63 -22.51 -22.56
CA SER A 513 -11.05 -22.40 -22.88
C SER A 513 -11.83 -23.47 -22.11
N GLY A 514 -13.03 -23.13 -21.67
CA GLY A 514 -13.80 -24.03 -20.84
C GLY A 514 -15.17 -23.49 -20.45
N THR A 515 -15.86 -24.26 -19.62
CA THR A 515 -17.12 -23.84 -18.99
C THR A 515 -17.01 -23.93 -17.48
N VAL A 516 -17.74 -23.07 -16.78
CA VAL A 516 -17.85 -23.03 -15.33
C VAL A 516 -19.31 -23.17 -14.93
N LYS A 517 -19.59 -24.10 -14.03
CA LYS A 517 -20.92 -24.36 -13.47
C LYS A 517 -20.99 -23.87 -12.04
N PHE A 518 -22.04 -23.13 -11.72
CA PHE A 518 -22.26 -22.52 -10.42
C PHE A 518 -23.35 -23.24 -9.64
N ALA A 519 -23.28 -23.11 -8.31
CA ALA A 519 -24.34 -23.58 -7.44
C ALA A 519 -25.64 -22.82 -7.74
N PRO A 520 -26.80 -23.52 -7.79
CA PRO A 520 -28.08 -22.83 -7.83
C PRO A 520 -28.18 -21.89 -6.64
N GLU A 521 -28.66 -20.70 -6.92
CA GLU A 521 -28.93 -19.69 -5.91
C GLU A 521 -29.96 -20.23 -4.92
N SER A 522 -29.58 -20.40 -3.66
CA SER A 522 -30.57 -20.70 -2.63
C SER A 522 -31.35 -19.44 -2.37
N THR A 523 -32.63 -19.42 -2.73
CA THR A 523 -33.62 -18.44 -2.29
C THR A 523 -33.93 -18.62 -0.79
N SER A 524 -32.88 -18.64 0.04
CA SER A 524 -33.01 -18.73 1.50
C SER A 524 -32.59 -17.39 2.10
N GLY A 525 -33.60 -16.52 2.26
CA GLY A 525 -33.66 -15.56 3.34
C GLY A 525 -32.54 -14.52 3.44
N ARG A 526 -32.36 -13.68 2.42
CA ARG A 526 -32.14 -12.25 2.71
C ARG A 526 -33.48 -11.55 2.55
N VAL A 527 -34.18 -11.41 3.67
CA VAL A 527 -35.12 -10.29 3.81
C VAL A 527 -34.28 -9.05 3.57
N SER A 528 -34.49 -8.44 2.40
CA SER A 528 -34.12 -7.05 2.18
C SER A 528 -34.93 -6.23 3.17
N GLN A 529 -34.37 -5.98 4.35
CA GLN A 529 -34.75 -4.76 5.07
C GLN A 529 -34.20 -3.62 4.22
N TYR A 530 -35.03 -2.62 3.92
CA TYR A 530 -34.82 -1.55 2.94
C TYR A 530 -35.23 -1.86 1.50
N ALA A 531 -36.45 -2.39 1.31
CA ALA A 531 -37.26 -1.95 0.18
C ALA A 531 -38.01 -0.69 0.61
N THR A 532 -37.55 0.47 0.17
CA THR A 532 -38.31 1.73 0.24
C THR A 532 -39.58 1.55 -0.57
N ALA A 533 -40.72 1.63 0.11
CA ALA A 533 -42.01 1.79 -0.54
C ALA A 533 -42.04 3.15 -1.23
N ASP A 534 -42.23 3.16 -2.55
CA ASP A 534 -42.68 4.34 -3.29
C ASP A 534 -44.14 4.62 -2.88
N PRO A 535 -44.46 5.83 -2.37
CA PRO A 535 -45.82 6.14 -1.94
C PRO A 535 -46.58 6.89 -3.06
N TYR A 536 -46.79 6.28 -4.22
CA TYR A 536 -47.77 6.78 -5.19
C TYR A 536 -48.27 5.63 -6.07
N GLU A 537 -49.33 4.93 -5.67
CA GLU A 537 -50.42 4.48 -6.56
C GLU A 537 -51.64 4.11 -5.69
N GLU A 538 -52.64 4.99 -5.69
CA GLU A 538 -54.01 4.65 -5.30
C GLU A 538 -54.64 3.82 -6.44
N SER A 539 -55.12 2.61 -6.17
CA SER A 539 -56.31 2.09 -6.85
C SER A 539 -56.89 0.89 -6.10
N ASP A 540 -58.15 1.06 -5.69
CA ASP A 540 -59.00 0.04 -5.08
C ASP A 540 -59.34 -1.11 -6.05
N GLY A 541 -59.52 -2.32 -5.51
CA GLY A 541 -60.06 -3.45 -6.25
C GLY A 541 -59.98 -4.79 -5.50
N GLU A 542 -61.05 -5.12 -4.76
CA GLU A 542 -61.31 -6.44 -4.18
C GLU A 542 -61.45 -7.53 -5.27
N GLY A 543 -61.09 -8.77 -4.93
CA GLY A 543 -61.84 -9.94 -5.43
C GLY A 543 -61.05 -11.06 -6.12
N ASP A 544 -61.05 -12.20 -5.42
CA ASP A 544 -61.13 -13.57 -5.91
C ASP A 544 -59.93 -14.30 -6.55
N ALA A 545 -59.55 -15.33 -5.79
CA ALA A 545 -58.81 -16.50 -6.21
C ALA A 545 -59.62 -17.34 -7.20
N GLN A 546 -59.01 -17.75 -8.31
CA GLN A 546 -59.42 -18.96 -9.00
C GLN A 546 -58.23 -19.72 -9.63
N ASN A 547 -58.07 -20.94 -9.13
CA ASN A 547 -57.35 -22.05 -9.72
C ASN A 547 -57.89 -22.37 -11.12
N THR A 548 -57.03 -22.41 -12.13
CA THR A 548 -57.24 -23.27 -13.29
C THR A 548 -55.91 -23.85 -13.77
N ASN A 549 -55.73 -25.15 -13.52
CA ASN A 549 -54.78 -26.00 -14.22
C ASN A 549 -55.24 -26.16 -15.68
N PHE A 550 -54.35 -25.95 -16.65
CA PHE A 550 -54.49 -26.55 -17.97
C PHE A 550 -53.11 -26.91 -18.52
N GLU A 551 -52.87 -28.21 -18.67
CA GLU A 551 -51.75 -28.77 -19.42
C GLU A 551 -52.00 -28.59 -20.92
N GLY A 552 -51.02 -27.98 -21.59
CA GLY A 552 -50.99 -27.82 -23.04
C GLY A 552 -49.59 -27.44 -23.47
N ALA A 553 -48.76 -28.46 -23.73
CA ALA A 553 -47.43 -28.27 -24.28
C ALA A 553 -47.54 -27.93 -25.78
N GLU A 554 -47.25 -26.68 -26.13
CA GLU A 554 -46.85 -26.31 -27.49
C GLU A 554 -45.49 -25.61 -27.42
N ALA A 555 -44.57 -26.09 -28.26
CA ALA A 555 -43.23 -25.57 -28.41
C ALA A 555 -43.28 -24.17 -29.03
N GLY A 556 -42.84 -23.16 -28.29
CA GLY A 556 -42.69 -21.79 -28.76
C GLY A 556 -41.54 -21.13 -28.01
N ASP A 557 -40.51 -20.77 -28.77
CA ASP A 557 -39.45 -19.78 -28.51
C ASP A 557 -39.17 -19.46 -27.03
N GLY A 558 -38.16 -20.11 -26.46
CA GLY A 558 -37.64 -19.83 -25.13
C GLY A 558 -36.90 -18.49 -25.10
N GLY A 559 -37.64 -17.40 -25.26
CA GLY A 559 -37.23 -16.06 -24.84
C GLY A 559 -37.01 -16.12 -23.34
N ALA A 560 -35.76 -16.27 -22.94
CA ALA A 560 -35.36 -16.10 -21.55
C ALA A 560 -35.82 -14.71 -21.10
N ASP A 561 -36.54 -14.64 -19.98
CA ASP A 561 -36.89 -13.37 -19.37
C ASP A 561 -35.64 -12.47 -19.28
N PRO A 562 -35.72 -11.20 -19.70
CA PRO A 562 -34.61 -10.28 -19.56
C PRO A 562 -34.29 -10.20 -18.08
N ALA A 563 -33.03 -10.46 -17.76
CA ALA A 563 -32.59 -10.55 -16.39
C ALA A 563 -32.87 -9.25 -15.64
N ASP A 564 -33.35 -9.42 -14.41
CA ASP A 564 -33.67 -8.35 -13.47
C ASP A 564 -32.52 -7.34 -13.36
N TRP A 565 -32.85 -6.05 -13.27
CA TRP A 565 -31.88 -4.95 -13.32
C TRP A 565 -30.87 -4.97 -12.14
N GLU A 566 -31.12 -5.83 -11.13
CA GLU A 566 -30.27 -5.98 -9.95
C GLU A 566 -29.32 -7.20 -9.94
N GLU A 567 -29.44 -8.22 -10.82
CA GLU A 567 -28.37 -9.22 -11.03
C GLU A 567 -28.60 -10.16 -12.24
N PRO A 568 -27.71 -10.18 -13.26
CA PRO A 568 -26.67 -11.22 -13.33
C PRO A 568 -25.43 -10.79 -14.17
N PHE A 569 -24.89 -9.62 -13.90
CA PHE A 569 -23.47 -9.34 -14.05
C PHE A 569 -23.20 -8.29 -12.99
N CYS A 570 -22.57 -8.65 -11.88
CA CYS A 570 -21.99 -7.63 -11.02
C CYS A 570 -20.89 -6.99 -11.87
N TRP A 571 -21.20 -5.86 -12.50
CA TRP A 571 -20.41 -5.30 -13.60
C TRP A 571 -18.96 -4.94 -13.21
N GLY A 572 -18.61 -4.97 -11.92
CA GLY A 572 -17.23 -4.88 -11.42
C GLY A 572 -16.61 -6.16 -10.85
N ALA A 573 -17.39 -7.23 -10.59
CA ALA A 573 -16.90 -8.37 -9.81
C ALA A 573 -16.47 -9.61 -10.64
N TYR A 574 -16.96 -9.72 -11.90
CA TYR A 574 -16.72 -10.88 -12.79
C TYR A 574 -16.19 -10.50 -14.18
N ASN A 575 -15.87 -9.22 -14.39
CA ASN A 575 -15.53 -8.70 -15.73
C ASN A 575 -14.04 -8.69 -16.00
N TYR A 576 -13.24 -9.43 -15.22
CA TYR A 576 -11.81 -9.46 -15.45
C TYR A 576 -11.18 -10.77 -14.99
N ALA A 577 -10.01 -11.05 -15.55
CA ALA A 577 -9.04 -12.00 -15.01
C ALA A 577 -7.81 -11.24 -14.51
N LYS A 578 -7.28 -11.62 -13.35
CA LYS A 578 -6.09 -10.99 -12.75
C LYS A 578 -4.87 -11.87 -12.99
N ALA A 579 -3.82 -11.30 -13.56
CA ALA A 579 -2.53 -11.97 -13.70
C ALA A 579 -1.61 -11.64 -12.53
N SER A 580 -0.85 -12.65 -12.11
CA SER A 580 0.29 -12.52 -11.21
C SER A 580 1.53 -13.00 -11.93
N LEU A 581 2.58 -12.19 -11.94
CA LEU A 581 3.84 -12.52 -12.61
C LEU A 581 5.05 -12.11 -11.78
N LYS A 582 6.14 -12.87 -11.97
CA LYS A 582 7.47 -12.55 -11.49
C LYS A 582 8.48 -12.74 -12.61
N ILE A 583 9.23 -11.70 -12.94
CA ILE A 583 10.29 -11.71 -13.94
C ILE A 583 11.62 -11.46 -13.23
N LEU A 584 12.63 -12.23 -13.60
CA LEU A 584 13.99 -12.17 -13.06
C LEU A 584 14.99 -11.83 -14.16
N GLY A 585 16.23 -11.57 -13.75
CA GLY A 585 17.39 -11.40 -14.63
C GLY A 585 17.67 -9.96 -15.06
N GLY A 586 16.74 -9.03 -14.84
CA GLY A 586 16.93 -7.61 -15.17
C GLY A 586 15.73 -6.76 -14.79
N THR A 587 15.69 -5.56 -15.37
CA THR A 587 14.62 -4.57 -15.23
C THR A 587 13.91 -4.39 -16.57
N MET A 588 12.61 -4.11 -16.54
CA MET A 588 11.82 -3.71 -17.71
C MET A 588 12.13 -2.28 -18.16
N SER A 589 12.52 -1.38 -17.24
CA SER A 589 13.01 -0.04 -17.62
C SER A 589 14.40 -0.07 -18.26
N GLY A 590 15.17 -1.15 -18.07
CA GLY A 590 16.58 -1.21 -18.45
C GLY A 590 17.51 -0.43 -17.51
N ILE A 591 16.98 0.13 -16.41
CA ILE A 591 17.82 0.71 -15.34
C ILE A 591 18.73 -0.37 -14.76
N SER A 592 20.01 -0.04 -14.61
CA SER A 592 20.99 -0.96 -14.05
C SER A 592 22.05 -0.21 -13.25
N ILE A 593 22.70 -0.95 -12.35
CA ILE A 593 23.80 -0.48 -11.53
C ILE A 593 24.98 -1.42 -11.79
N ASP A 594 26.15 -0.85 -12.08
CA ASP A 594 27.40 -1.59 -12.07
C ASP A 594 28.05 -1.51 -10.69
N PRO A 595 28.09 -2.61 -9.90
CA PRO A 595 28.73 -2.63 -8.57
C PRO A 595 30.20 -2.21 -8.61
N LYS A 596 30.90 -2.37 -9.75
CA LYS A 596 32.29 -1.96 -9.88
C LYS A 596 32.45 -0.45 -10.01
N SER A 597 31.44 0.25 -10.49
CA SER A 597 31.45 1.71 -10.65
C SER A 597 31.18 2.48 -9.36
N VAL A 598 30.67 1.81 -8.32
CA VAL A 598 30.36 2.42 -7.03
C VAL A 598 31.63 2.85 -6.30
N SER A 599 31.64 4.09 -5.81
CA SER A 599 32.74 4.66 -5.05
C SER A 599 32.31 5.11 -3.65
N ILE A 600 33.26 5.09 -2.71
CA ILE A 600 33.03 5.38 -1.29
C ILE A 600 34.05 6.42 -0.84
N TYR A 601 33.58 7.43 -0.12
CA TYR A 601 34.40 8.47 0.50
C TYR A 601 34.17 8.50 2.03
N PRO A 602 35.22 8.58 2.87
CA PRO A 602 36.64 8.47 2.51
C PRO A 602 36.94 7.11 1.89
N GLN A 603 38.03 7.04 1.10
CA GLN A 603 38.40 5.78 0.46
C GLN A 603 38.72 4.72 1.51
N ILE A 604 37.87 3.70 1.56
CA ILE A 604 38.04 2.49 2.37
C ILE A 604 38.34 1.29 1.46
N ALA A 605 38.78 0.17 2.04
CA ALA A 605 38.87 -1.09 1.31
C ALA A 605 37.50 -1.41 0.68
N LYS A 606 37.48 -1.68 -0.64
CA LYS A 606 36.24 -1.82 -1.39
C LYS A 606 35.42 -3.00 -0.85
N PRO A 607 34.25 -2.76 -0.22
CA PRO A 607 33.44 -3.83 0.33
C PRO A 607 32.83 -4.67 -0.81
N PRO A 608 32.47 -5.94 -0.54
CA PRO A 608 31.62 -6.70 -1.45
C PRO A 608 30.35 -5.91 -1.77
N CYS A 609 30.04 -5.78 -3.06
CA CYS A 609 28.89 -5.04 -3.55
C CYS A 609 28.13 -5.92 -4.54
N ASP A 610 26.89 -6.28 -4.20
CA ASP A 610 26.03 -7.08 -5.09
C ASP A 610 24.91 -6.20 -5.68
N PHE A 611 24.49 -6.54 -6.89
CA PHE A 611 23.33 -5.94 -7.56
C PHE A 611 22.35 -7.03 -7.97
N SER A 612 21.06 -6.77 -7.77
CA SER A 612 19.98 -7.63 -8.20
C SER A 612 18.81 -6.82 -8.76
N ALA A 613 17.97 -7.48 -9.56
CA ALA A 613 16.75 -6.88 -10.07
C ALA A 613 15.61 -7.89 -10.12
N GLN A 614 14.40 -7.43 -9.84
CA GLN A 614 13.18 -8.21 -10.03
C GLN A 614 12.04 -7.32 -10.51
N VAL A 615 11.13 -7.92 -11.26
CA VAL A 615 9.86 -7.30 -11.66
C VAL A 615 8.70 -8.16 -11.20
N ILE A 616 7.70 -7.56 -10.59
CA ILE A 616 6.47 -8.22 -10.17
C ILE A 616 5.24 -7.51 -10.76
N SER A 617 4.11 -8.21 -10.86
CA SER A 617 2.82 -7.57 -11.17
C SER A 617 2.29 -6.75 -10.00
N GLY A 618 1.76 -5.56 -10.30
CA GLY A 618 0.78 -4.85 -9.47
C GLY A 618 -0.64 -5.32 -9.83
N GLU A 619 -1.55 -4.37 -10.05
CA GLU A 619 -2.87 -4.68 -10.63
C GLU A 619 -2.72 -4.96 -12.14
N TYR A 620 -2.57 -6.24 -12.50
CA TYR A 620 -2.45 -6.68 -13.88
C TYR A 620 -3.74 -7.39 -14.31
N ILE A 621 -4.57 -6.70 -15.08
CA ILE A 621 -5.97 -7.05 -15.31
C ILE A 621 -6.22 -7.23 -16.80
N PHE A 622 -6.84 -8.36 -17.16
CA PHE A 622 -7.46 -8.60 -18.46
C PHE A 622 -8.97 -8.37 -18.32
N TRP A 623 -9.47 -7.27 -18.88
CA TRP A 623 -10.90 -7.02 -18.93
C TRP A 623 -11.58 -8.01 -19.88
N ASN A 624 -12.79 -8.41 -19.52
CA ASN A 624 -13.65 -9.22 -20.36
C ASN A 624 -14.01 -8.41 -21.61
N SER A 625 -13.56 -8.82 -22.78
CA SER A 625 -13.84 -8.10 -24.03
C SER A 625 -15.31 -8.14 -24.43
N LEU A 626 -16.13 -9.01 -23.82
CA LEU A 626 -17.59 -9.04 -23.97
C LEU A 626 -18.34 -8.24 -22.90
N GLY A 627 -17.69 -7.84 -21.80
CA GLY A 627 -18.34 -7.20 -20.65
C GLY A 627 -18.48 -5.67 -20.75
N ARG A 628 -18.91 -5.02 -19.66
CA ARG A 628 -18.65 -3.57 -19.47
C ARG A 628 -17.27 -3.39 -18.85
N TYR A 629 -16.70 -2.21 -19.04
CA TYR A 629 -15.40 -1.82 -18.50
C TYR A 629 -15.49 -0.40 -17.92
N PRO A 630 -14.68 -0.05 -16.90
CA PRO A 630 -14.61 1.31 -16.39
C PRO A 630 -13.91 2.20 -17.41
N TYR A 631 -14.60 3.24 -17.88
CA TYR A 631 -13.99 4.32 -18.65
C TYR A 631 -13.56 5.42 -17.68
N THR A 632 -12.26 5.60 -17.49
CA THR A 632 -11.74 6.89 -17.02
C THR A 632 -11.45 7.70 -18.27
N ALA A 633 -12.26 8.73 -18.52
CA ALA A 633 -11.87 9.78 -19.46
C ALA A 633 -10.49 10.28 -19.01
N VAL A 634 -9.49 10.20 -19.88
CA VAL A 634 -8.16 10.77 -19.63
C VAL A 634 -8.24 12.28 -19.82
#